data_AF-A0A6I1MWG3-F1
#
_entry.id   AF-A0A6I1MWG3-F1
#
_cell.length_a   1.000
_cell.length_b   1.000
_cell.length_c   1.000
_cell.angle_alpha   90.00
_cell.angle_beta   90.00
_cell.angle_gamma   90.00
#
_symmetry.space_group_name_H-M   'P 1'
#
loop_
_entity.id
_entity.type
_entity.pdbx_description
1 polymer ?
#
loop_
_entity_poly.entity_id
_entity_poly.type
_entity_poly.pdbx_seq_one_letter_code
_entity_poly.pdbx_strand_id
1 'polypeptide(L)'
;MKKIISILFALQIIIISIFGIQLIENIRINDVFNNNSTDIMISFDGANNIKNFGTKLTNIAQNNNIYITKKVYTKENRLLVYSTDFTLNNKINLEEGVFPSIETDEYIADKKYDSNKQVGIIEKLSRDNDVIIQGMNNIDKMTIYGLYSISSTDSTVVNNVINEILNINNDILRVHIMGTNNNSSIITALLNGSTYSLANNMMTLIVLPCVILSILLVTAFYVNKIIKTSYIYKIHGYSNGKICFKLTSKMIRSLFLSAVFSFIILAIMNMLFVHVNMKIFLYVLLIPTIIFIFVYSFYFYLLLYFAIKKQNFMTILKGKKSYKAVTFIQYFTKFVFTIVFFVLLVNTVNIYKLVNLKLNNLSTWTKTENIYQTTLNASGSDYNIELQNAKKIANVMNELIKSNNGFICNVENYNKVDDKYVYELNETKGYPVEASPGGSKITVSENYFNFNPIKGIDNKSIKDQIIYDDNVLNLLVPIDRKKYESSIKEAFRNHFWFEKVDVDNIYNEKLNKPINNMKEEELDINIIY
;
A
#
# COMPACT_ATOMS: atom_id res chain seq x y z
N MET A 1 19.93 -23.03 -32.93
CA MET A 1 19.39 -21.84 -33.63
C MET A 1 17.86 -21.88 -33.68
N LYS A 2 17.21 -22.74 -34.48
CA LYS A 2 15.73 -22.89 -34.45
C LYS A 2 15.18 -23.16 -33.03
N LYS A 3 15.81 -24.07 -32.28
CA LYS A 3 15.47 -24.35 -30.87
C LYS A 3 15.62 -23.11 -29.97
N ILE A 4 16.66 -22.29 -30.19
CA ILE A 4 16.92 -21.07 -29.41
C ILE A 4 15.83 -20.03 -29.68
N ILE A 5 15.45 -19.83 -30.94
CA ILE A 5 14.33 -18.93 -31.31
C ILE A 5 13.04 -19.39 -30.63
N SER A 6 12.75 -20.70 -30.65
CA SER A 6 11.57 -21.25 -29.96
C SER A 6 11.62 -21.07 -28.44
N ILE A 7 12.78 -21.20 -27.80
CA ILE A 7 12.94 -20.96 -26.37
C ILE A 7 12.72 -19.48 -26.03
N LEU A 8 13.36 -18.57 -26.77
CA LEU A 8 13.20 -17.12 -26.58
C LEU A 8 11.75 -16.68 -26.84
N PHE A 9 11.10 -17.26 -27.84
CA PHE A 9 9.70 -16.99 -28.13
C PHE A 9 8.78 -17.51 -27.02
N ALA A 10 9.05 -18.71 -26.48
CA ALA A 10 8.31 -19.22 -25.33
C ALA A 10 8.46 -18.31 -24.10
N LEU A 11 9.69 -17.88 -23.81
CA LEU A 11 9.99 -16.92 -22.75
C LEU A 11 9.23 -15.60 -22.96
N GLN A 12 9.22 -15.06 -24.19
CA GLN A 12 8.48 -13.85 -24.51
C GLN A 12 6.99 -13.99 -24.19
N ILE A 13 6.38 -15.11 -24.58
CA ILE A 13 4.96 -15.36 -24.30
C ILE A 13 4.73 -15.37 -22.80
N ILE A 14 5.54 -16.12 -22.03
CA ILE A 14 5.41 -16.19 -20.57
C ILE A 14 5.52 -14.79 -19.92
N ILE A 15 6.48 -13.98 -20.33
CA ILE A 15 6.67 -12.61 -19.79
C ILE A 15 5.44 -11.73 -20.07
N ILE A 16 4.96 -11.72 -21.32
CA ILE A 16 3.78 -10.93 -21.71
C ILE A 16 2.54 -11.40 -20.94
N SER A 17 2.45 -12.69 -20.67
CA SER A 17 1.35 -13.30 -19.93
C SER A 17 1.29 -12.81 -18.50
N ILE A 18 2.42 -12.87 -17.79
CA ILE A 18 2.52 -12.42 -16.39
C ILE A 18 2.14 -10.94 -16.29
N PHE A 19 2.63 -10.13 -17.22
CA PHE A 19 2.31 -8.71 -17.29
C PHE A 19 0.85 -8.44 -17.66
N GLY A 20 0.31 -9.18 -18.63
CA GLY A 20 -1.09 -9.09 -19.03
C GLY A 20 -2.03 -9.36 -17.85
N ILE A 21 -1.73 -10.38 -17.04
CA ILE A 21 -2.48 -10.68 -15.80
C ILE A 21 -2.42 -9.49 -14.83
N GLN A 22 -1.22 -8.97 -14.54
CA GLN A 22 -1.05 -7.82 -13.64
C GLN A 22 -1.84 -6.60 -14.10
N LEU A 23 -1.83 -6.31 -15.41
CA LEU A 23 -2.60 -5.21 -15.97
C LEU A 23 -4.10 -5.42 -15.82
N ILE A 24 -4.60 -6.63 -16.12
CA ILE A 24 -6.02 -6.95 -15.98
C ILE A 24 -6.47 -6.80 -14.52
N GLU A 25 -5.68 -7.32 -13.57
CA GLU A 25 -5.97 -7.19 -12.14
C GLU A 25 -6.05 -5.72 -11.74
N ASN A 26 -5.07 -4.90 -12.14
CA ASN A 26 -5.08 -3.47 -11.86
C ASN A 26 -6.28 -2.75 -12.49
N ILE A 27 -6.60 -3.05 -13.75
CA ILE A 27 -7.78 -2.50 -14.43
C ILE A 27 -9.04 -2.90 -13.69
N ARG A 28 -9.17 -4.17 -13.30
CA ARG A 28 -10.34 -4.68 -12.58
C ARG A 28 -10.51 -4.02 -11.21
N ILE A 29 -9.45 -3.92 -10.42
CA ILE A 29 -9.47 -3.25 -9.11
C ILE A 29 -9.86 -1.78 -9.30
N ASN A 30 -9.30 -1.11 -10.30
CA ASN A 30 -9.63 0.28 -10.59
C ASN A 30 -11.09 0.44 -11.06
N ASP A 31 -11.56 -0.47 -11.92
CA ASP A 31 -12.93 -0.51 -12.41
C ASP A 31 -13.94 -0.71 -11.27
N VAL A 32 -13.65 -1.62 -10.34
CA VAL A 32 -14.49 -1.89 -9.18
C VAL A 32 -14.52 -0.69 -8.24
N PHE A 33 -13.36 -0.15 -7.86
CA PHE A 33 -13.26 0.77 -6.72
C PHE A 33 -13.11 2.26 -7.04
N ASN A 34 -12.61 2.61 -8.23
CA ASN A 34 -12.22 3.99 -8.55
C ASN A 34 -12.92 4.52 -9.80
N ASN A 35 -13.50 3.66 -10.62
CA ASN A 35 -14.07 4.08 -11.89
C ASN A 35 -15.35 4.89 -11.72
N ASN A 36 -15.36 6.07 -12.36
CA ASN A 36 -16.40 7.10 -12.29
C ASN A 36 -16.73 7.45 -10.85
N SER A 37 -15.69 7.74 -10.08
CA SER A 37 -15.80 8.10 -8.67
C SER A 37 -15.09 9.41 -8.35
N THR A 38 -15.58 10.11 -7.34
CA THR A 38 -14.93 11.28 -6.77
C THR A 38 -14.44 10.95 -5.37
N ASP A 39 -13.14 11.12 -5.13
CA ASP A 39 -12.53 10.91 -3.84
C ASP A 39 -12.69 12.18 -2.99
N ILE A 40 -13.22 12.01 -1.78
CA ILE A 40 -13.41 13.06 -0.78
C ILE A 40 -12.67 12.69 0.51
N MET A 41 -12.05 13.66 1.15
CA MET A 41 -11.49 13.55 2.49
C MET A 41 -12.53 14.09 3.47
N ILE A 42 -12.95 13.26 4.42
CA ILE A 42 -13.81 13.67 5.53
C ILE A 42 -12.94 13.83 6.77
N SER A 43 -13.00 15.02 7.36
CA SER A 43 -12.25 15.42 8.55
C SER A 43 -13.16 16.09 9.59
N PHE A 44 -12.69 16.13 10.84
CA PHE A 44 -13.48 16.57 11.99
C PHE A 44 -12.70 17.65 12.76
N ASP A 45 -13.36 18.78 13.01
CA ASP A 45 -12.93 19.80 13.96
C ASP A 45 -13.65 19.60 15.29
N GLY A 46 -13.00 18.94 16.25
CA GLY A 46 -13.54 18.78 17.59
C GLY A 46 -13.85 17.34 17.99
N ALA A 47 -14.29 17.17 19.23
CA ALA A 47 -14.57 15.87 19.83
C ALA A 47 -16.08 15.62 19.88
N ASN A 48 -16.67 15.12 18.78
CA ASN A 48 -18.02 14.57 18.81
C ASN A 48 -18.09 13.24 18.04
N ASN A 49 -18.47 12.17 18.75
CA ASN A 49 -18.82 10.89 18.14
C ASN A 49 -20.16 11.05 17.42
N ILE A 50 -20.12 11.21 16.09
CA ILE A 50 -21.34 11.16 15.28
C ILE A 50 -21.86 9.73 15.33
N LYS A 51 -22.88 9.49 16.16
CA LYS A 51 -23.56 8.19 16.22
C LYS A 51 -24.26 7.89 14.89
N ASN A 52 -24.20 6.62 14.49
CA ASN A 52 -24.85 6.09 13.29
C ASN A 52 -24.38 6.82 12.02
N PHE A 53 -23.10 7.21 11.97
CA PHE A 53 -22.56 7.94 10.82
C PHE A 53 -22.65 7.09 9.56
N GLY A 54 -22.32 5.80 9.67
CA GLY A 54 -22.46 4.85 8.57
C GLY A 54 -23.90 4.74 8.03
N THR A 55 -24.90 4.79 8.91
CA THR A 55 -26.32 4.73 8.51
C THR A 55 -26.75 6.00 7.81
N LYS A 56 -26.31 7.17 8.31
CA LYS A 56 -26.57 8.46 7.65
C LYS A 56 -25.96 8.50 6.25
N LEU A 57 -24.72 8.04 6.08
CA LEU A 57 -24.08 7.93 4.76
C LEU A 57 -24.84 6.98 3.84
N THR A 58 -25.36 5.87 4.36
CA THR A 58 -26.16 4.93 3.58
C THR A 58 -27.46 5.58 3.07
N ASN A 59 -28.13 6.36 3.90
CA ASN A 59 -29.35 7.09 3.50
C ASN A 59 -29.05 8.17 2.45
N ILE A 60 -27.98 8.95 2.63
CA ILE A 60 -27.53 9.95 1.64
C ILE A 60 -27.24 9.29 0.30
N ALA A 61 -26.57 8.14 0.34
CA ALA A 61 -26.23 7.37 -0.86
C ALA A 61 -27.47 6.88 -1.61
N GLN A 62 -28.45 6.33 -0.88
CA GLN A 62 -29.73 5.88 -1.44
C GLN A 62 -30.54 7.04 -2.04
N ASN A 63 -30.63 8.18 -1.34
CA ASN A 63 -31.37 9.36 -1.81
C ASN A 63 -30.82 9.91 -3.13
N ASN A 64 -29.50 9.84 -3.31
CA ASN A 64 -28.80 10.34 -4.49
C ASN A 64 -28.55 9.25 -5.55
N ASN A 65 -29.03 8.02 -5.34
CA ASN A 65 -28.82 6.86 -6.21
C ASN A 65 -27.33 6.63 -6.56
N ILE A 66 -26.48 6.70 -5.53
CA ILE A 66 -25.04 6.45 -5.60
C ILE A 66 -24.63 5.41 -4.55
N TYR A 67 -23.38 4.98 -4.58
CA TYR A 67 -22.74 4.30 -3.46
C TYR A 67 -21.53 5.09 -2.96
N ILE A 68 -21.25 4.96 -1.67
CA ILE A 68 -20.11 5.55 -0.99
C ILE A 68 -19.26 4.42 -0.44
N THR A 69 -17.95 4.49 -0.65
CA THR A 69 -17.01 3.49 -0.13
C THR A 69 -15.89 4.12 0.69
N LYS A 70 -15.38 3.39 1.66
CA LYS A 70 -14.14 3.69 2.38
C LYS A 70 -13.23 2.49 2.35
N LYS A 71 -11.95 2.72 2.04
CA LYS A 71 -10.92 1.68 1.88
C LYS A 71 -9.93 1.80 3.04
N VAL A 72 -9.72 0.72 3.78
CA VAL A 72 -8.80 0.68 4.93
C VAL A 72 -7.93 -0.56 4.82
N TYR A 73 -6.60 -0.37 4.82
CA TYR A 73 -5.66 -1.48 4.96
C TYR A 73 -5.54 -1.82 6.44
N THR A 74 -6.00 -3.01 6.82
CA THR A 74 -5.95 -3.48 8.22
C THR A 74 -4.69 -4.28 8.53
N LYS A 75 -4.06 -4.82 7.49
CA LYS A 75 -2.74 -5.48 7.47
C LYS A 75 -2.09 -5.21 6.12
N GLU A 76 -0.81 -5.55 5.97
CA GLU A 76 -0.06 -5.38 4.71
C GLU A 76 -0.83 -5.92 3.49
N ASN A 77 -1.46 -7.10 3.62
CA ASN A 77 -2.16 -7.79 2.52
C ASN A 77 -3.67 -7.90 2.73
N ARG A 78 -4.29 -7.02 3.54
CA ARG A 78 -5.74 -7.09 3.80
C ARG A 78 -6.42 -5.75 3.63
N LEU A 79 -7.24 -5.67 2.58
CA LEU A 79 -8.06 -4.52 2.25
C LEU A 79 -9.48 -4.72 2.78
N LEU A 80 -9.87 -3.87 3.71
CA LEU A 80 -11.23 -3.78 4.21
C LEU A 80 -11.95 -2.63 3.49
N VAL A 81 -13.10 -2.93 2.88
CA VAL A 81 -13.93 -1.97 2.16
C VAL A 81 -15.27 -1.83 2.86
N TYR A 82 -15.53 -0.65 3.38
CA TYR A 82 -16.86 -0.28 3.87
C TYR A 82 -17.65 0.29 2.71
N SER A 83 -18.85 -0.24 2.44
CA SER A 83 -19.68 0.21 1.32
C SER A 83 -21.13 0.39 1.73
N THR A 84 -21.81 1.37 1.13
CA THR A 84 -23.28 1.50 1.21
C THR A 84 -24.01 0.54 0.27
N ASP A 85 -23.29 -0.07 -0.69
CA ASP A 85 -23.79 -1.08 -1.64
C ASP A 85 -22.77 -2.22 -1.77
N PHE A 86 -23.15 -3.44 -1.41
CA PHE A 86 -22.29 -4.62 -1.47
C PHE A 86 -21.98 -5.09 -2.89
N THR A 87 -22.81 -4.73 -3.88
CA THR A 87 -22.60 -5.08 -5.29
C THR A 87 -21.67 -4.10 -6.00
N LEU A 88 -21.42 -2.92 -5.39
CA LEU A 88 -20.70 -1.79 -5.96
C LEU A 88 -21.23 -1.41 -7.35
N ASN A 89 -22.55 -1.27 -7.47
CA ASN A 89 -23.28 -1.08 -8.72
C ASN A 89 -23.09 -2.25 -9.71
N ASN A 90 -23.36 -3.48 -9.24
CA ASN A 90 -23.24 -4.73 -10.01
C ASN A 90 -21.84 -5.02 -10.58
N LYS A 91 -20.79 -4.41 -10.02
CA LYS A 91 -19.40 -4.66 -10.42
C LYS A 91 -18.82 -5.92 -9.76
N ILE A 92 -19.45 -6.39 -8.69
CA ILE A 92 -19.05 -7.57 -7.93
C ILE A 92 -20.11 -8.66 -8.07
N ASN A 93 -19.66 -9.87 -8.36
CA ASN A 93 -20.48 -11.07 -8.42
C ASN A 93 -20.05 -12.05 -7.32
N LEU A 94 -21.03 -12.77 -6.76
CA LEU A 94 -20.80 -13.86 -5.83
C LEU A 94 -20.44 -15.14 -6.61
N GLU A 95 -19.42 -15.84 -6.13
CA GLU A 95 -19.15 -17.23 -6.52
C GLU A 95 -20.00 -18.18 -5.68
N GLU A 96 -20.16 -17.88 -4.38
CA GLU A 96 -20.93 -18.68 -3.43
C GLU A 96 -21.65 -17.79 -2.41
N GLY A 97 -22.79 -18.27 -1.89
CA GLY A 97 -23.53 -17.61 -0.80
C GLY A 97 -24.45 -16.47 -1.26
N VAL A 98 -24.66 -15.49 -0.39
CA VAL A 98 -25.57 -14.36 -0.59
C VAL A 98 -24.91 -13.02 -0.24
N PHE A 99 -25.47 -11.92 -0.74
CA PHE A 99 -25.02 -10.59 -0.33
C PHE A 99 -25.50 -10.31 1.10
N PRO A 100 -24.69 -9.58 1.91
CA PRO A 100 -25.06 -9.25 3.28
C PRO A 100 -26.25 -8.28 3.34
N SER A 101 -26.93 -8.29 4.49
CA SER A 101 -27.92 -7.24 4.81
C SER A 101 -27.22 -5.94 5.22
N ILE A 102 -27.79 -4.79 4.87
CA ILE A 102 -27.17 -3.46 5.12
C ILE A 102 -26.96 -3.18 6.61
N GLU A 103 -27.86 -3.64 7.48
CA GLU A 103 -27.85 -3.37 8.92
C GLU A 103 -27.18 -4.46 9.76
N THR A 104 -26.54 -5.46 9.14
CA THR A 104 -25.90 -6.56 9.86
C THR A 104 -24.38 -6.43 9.90
N ASP A 105 -23.77 -7.20 10.80
CA ASP A 105 -22.33 -7.39 10.91
C ASP A 105 -21.78 -8.39 9.86
N GLU A 106 -22.63 -8.83 8.94
CA GLU A 106 -22.30 -9.80 7.92
C GLU A 106 -21.40 -9.19 6.84
N TYR A 107 -20.59 -10.02 6.20
CA TYR A 107 -19.66 -9.57 5.18
C TYR A 107 -19.44 -10.60 4.08
N ILE A 108 -18.89 -10.12 2.98
CA ILE A 108 -18.41 -10.93 1.86
C ILE A 108 -16.90 -10.74 1.71
N ALA A 109 -16.22 -11.77 1.23
CA ALA A 109 -14.79 -11.71 1.01
C ALA A 109 -14.38 -12.53 -0.20
N ASP A 110 -13.20 -12.25 -0.75
CA ASP A 110 -12.64 -12.98 -1.89
C ASP A 110 -11.99 -14.33 -1.53
N LYS A 111 -12.09 -14.70 -0.26
CA LYS A 111 -11.61 -15.97 0.28
C LYS A 111 -12.53 -16.42 1.42
N LYS A 112 -12.58 -17.74 1.64
CA LYS A 112 -13.26 -18.32 2.80
C LYS A 112 -12.46 -18.09 4.08
N TYR A 113 -13.11 -17.51 5.08
CA TYR A 113 -12.67 -17.35 6.45
C TYR A 113 -13.50 -18.25 7.37
N ASP A 114 -12.92 -18.66 8.49
CA ASP A 114 -13.62 -19.40 9.53
C ASP A 114 -14.38 -18.43 10.43
N SER A 115 -15.49 -17.90 9.91
CA SER A 115 -16.30 -16.89 10.59
C SER A 115 -17.77 -17.06 10.22
N ASN A 116 -18.63 -17.16 11.24
CA ASN A 116 -20.07 -17.25 11.06
C ASN A 116 -20.70 -15.97 10.48
N LYS A 117 -19.94 -14.87 10.43
CA LYS A 117 -20.37 -13.59 9.85
C LYS A 117 -20.08 -13.49 8.34
N GLN A 118 -19.31 -14.41 7.77
CA GLN A 118 -19.11 -14.45 6.32
C GLN A 118 -20.30 -15.16 5.65
N VAL A 119 -21.04 -14.43 4.82
CA VAL A 119 -22.27 -14.94 4.18
C VAL A 119 -22.11 -15.21 2.68
N GLY A 120 -21.00 -14.77 2.09
CA GLY A 120 -20.71 -15.01 0.68
C GLY A 120 -19.23 -14.89 0.33
N ILE A 121 -18.90 -15.45 -0.84
CA ILE A 121 -17.57 -15.43 -1.43
C ILE A 121 -17.68 -14.72 -2.78
N ILE A 122 -16.82 -13.73 -3.01
CA ILE A 122 -16.71 -13.01 -4.29
C ILE A 122 -15.53 -13.50 -5.09
N GLU A 123 -15.56 -13.25 -6.40
CA GLU A 123 -14.41 -13.54 -7.25
C GLU A 123 -13.17 -12.76 -6.79
N LYS A 124 -12.02 -13.44 -6.83
CA LYS A 124 -10.74 -12.87 -6.41
C LYS A 124 -10.38 -11.61 -7.20
N LEU A 125 -10.26 -10.48 -6.50
CA LEU A 125 -10.00 -9.17 -7.09
C LEU A 125 -8.50 -8.86 -7.21
N SER A 126 -7.68 -9.36 -6.29
CA SER A 126 -6.23 -9.16 -6.26
C SER A 126 -5.52 -10.47 -5.90
N ARG A 127 -4.32 -10.70 -6.46
CA ARG A 127 -3.45 -11.80 -6.03
C ARG A 127 -2.86 -11.58 -4.64
N ASP A 128 -2.47 -10.34 -4.37
CA ASP A 128 -1.61 -9.99 -3.24
C ASP A 128 -2.43 -9.54 -2.02
N ASN A 129 -3.66 -9.08 -2.23
CA ASN A 129 -4.52 -8.55 -1.17
C ASN A 129 -5.79 -9.37 -1.02
N ASP A 130 -6.07 -9.80 0.21
CA ASP A 130 -7.38 -10.30 0.59
C ASP A 130 -8.36 -9.11 0.69
N VAL A 131 -9.49 -9.20 0.01
CA VAL A 131 -10.53 -8.15 0.01
C VAL A 131 -11.73 -8.61 0.82
N ILE A 132 -12.12 -7.79 1.80
CA ILE A 132 -13.31 -7.97 2.62
C ILE A 132 -14.22 -6.76 2.42
N ILE A 133 -15.51 -6.99 2.13
CA ILE A 133 -16.51 -5.93 1.97
C ILE A 133 -17.55 -6.03 3.08
N GLN A 134 -17.70 -4.94 3.82
CA GLN A 134 -18.61 -4.79 4.95
C GLN A 134 -19.56 -3.61 4.73
N GLY A 135 -20.73 -3.67 5.37
CA GLY A 135 -21.70 -2.59 5.32
C GLY A 135 -21.14 -1.32 5.97
N MET A 136 -21.45 -0.16 5.38
CA MET A 136 -21.00 1.15 5.87
C MET A 136 -21.38 1.40 7.34
N ASN A 137 -22.46 0.80 7.83
CA ASN A 137 -22.86 0.84 9.24
C ASN A 137 -21.77 0.35 10.22
N ASN A 138 -20.88 -0.55 9.78
CA ASN A 138 -19.78 -1.03 10.60
C ASN A 138 -18.64 -0.02 10.77
N ILE A 139 -18.67 1.12 10.07
CA ILE A 139 -17.63 2.14 10.15
C ILE A 139 -17.55 2.80 11.53
N ASP A 140 -18.65 2.82 12.28
CA ASP A 140 -18.70 3.41 13.63
C ASP A 140 -17.83 2.63 14.64
N LYS A 141 -17.41 1.41 14.29
CA LYS A 141 -16.41 0.61 15.04
C LYS A 141 -14.96 1.01 14.72
N MET A 142 -14.75 1.88 13.74
CA MET A 142 -13.46 2.40 13.30
C MET A 142 -13.49 3.93 13.27
N THR A 143 -12.36 4.52 12.88
CA THR A 143 -12.33 5.97 12.65
C THR A 143 -13.24 6.33 11.47
N ILE A 144 -14.09 7.34 11.68
CA ILE A 144 -14.88 7.99 10.64
C ILE A 144 -14.04 9.00 9.83
N TYR A 145 -12.87 9.38 10.31
CA TYR A 145 -11.92 10.20 9.56
C TYR A 145 -11.30 9.41 8.40
N GLY A 146 -11.12 10.06 7.24
CA GLY A 146 -10.30 9.52 6.16
C GLY A 146 -10.90 9.73 4.77
N LEU A 147 -10.37 8.97 3.82
CA LEU A 147 -10.69 9.08 2.41
C LEU A 147 -11.88 8.16 2.04
N TYR A 148 -12.88 8.76 1.40
CA TYR A 148 -14.08 8.11 0.89
C TYR A 148 -14.17 8.31 -0.62
N SER A 149 -14.76 7.37 -1.33
CA SER A 149 -15.04 7.48 -2.77
C SER A 149 -16.55 7.49 -3.00
N ILE A 150 -17.05 8.55 -3.64
CA ILE A 150 -18.45 8.70 -4.10
C ILE A 150 -18.55 8.18 -5.53
N SER A 151 -19.52 7.33 -5.84
CA SER A 151 -19.71 6.75 -7.17
C SER A 151 -20.33 7.70 -8.22
N SER A 152 -19.87 8.94 -8.27
CA SER A 152 -20.29 9.92 -9.28
C SER A 152 -19.14 10.86 -9.59
N THR A 153 -19.08 11.30 -10.85
CA THR A 153 -18.19 12.37 -11.33
C THR A 153 -18.98 13.62 -11.70
N ASP A 154 -20.31 13.58 -11.60
CA ASP A 154 -21.15 14.74 -11.84
C ASP A 154 -21.01 15.72 -10.67
N SER A 155 -20.43 16.88 -10.96
CA SER A 155 -20.21 17.94 -9.98
C SER A 155 -21.48 18.34 -9.22
N THR A 156 -22.66 18.27 -9.84
CA THR A 156 -23.92 18.63 -9.19
C THR A 156 -24.31 17.61 -8.13
N VAL A 157 -24.27 16.32 -8.49
CA VAL A 157 -24.54 15.20 -7.57
C VAL A 157 -23.51 15.16 -6.45
N VAL A 158 -22.21 15.31 -6.78
CA VAL A 158 -21.13 15.31 -5.79
C VAL A 158 -21.29 16.46 -4.80
N ASN A 159 -21.56 17.69 -5.28
CA ASN A 159 -21.75 18.84 -4.40
C ASN A 159 -23.01 18.68 -3.52
N ASN A 160 -24.09 18.11 -4.05
CA ASN A 160 -25.29 17.82 -3.25
C ASN A 160 -24.99 16.82 -2.13
N VAL A 161 -24.29 15.73 -2.44
CA VAL A 161 -23.87 14.72 -1.46
C VAL A 161 -22.94 15.32 -0.41
N ILE A 162 -21.98 16.16 -0.82
CA ILE A 162 -21.11 16.88 0.12
C ILE A 162 -21.93 17.78 1.05
N ASN A 163 -22.89 18.53 0.52
CA ASN A 163 -23.76 19.39 1.33
C ASN A 163 -24.62 18.56 2.32
N GLU A 164 -25.16 17.42 1.90
CA GLU A 164 -25.88 16.51 2.78
C GLU A 164 -24.98 15.92 3.88
N ILE A 165 -23.73 15.56 3.55
CA ILE A 165 -22.74 15.07 4.52
C ILE A 165 -22.42 16.17 5.53
N LEU A 166 -22.17 17.40 5.07
CA LEU A 166 -21.91 18.54 5.96
C LEU A 166 -23.12 18.75 6.90
N ASN A 167 -24.35 18.70 6.38
CA ASN A 167 -25.58 18.86 7.16
C ASN A 167 -25.77 17.81 8.27
N ILE A 168 -25.04 16.69 8.26
CA ILE A 168 -25.03 15.75 9.39
C ILE A 168 -24.55 16.45 10.67
N ASN A 169 -23.54 17.31 10.56
CA ASN A 169 -23.03 18.17 11.63
C ASN A 169 -22.11 19.26 11.05
N ASN A 170 -22.71 20.36 10.59
CA ASN A 170 -22.04 21.44 9.86
C ASN A 170 -20.92 22.12 10.66
N ASP A 171 -20.96 22.05 12.00
CA ASP A 171 -20.02 22.76 12.87
C ASP A 171 -18.69 22.00 13.04
N ILE A 172 -18.63 20.73 12.63
CA ILE A 172 -17.51 19.81 12.91
C ILE A 172 -16.98 19.16 11.65
N LEU A 173 -17.84 18.84 10.69
CA LEU A 173 -17.42 18.14 9.48
C LEU A 173 -16.77 19.08 8.46
N ARG A 174 -15.59 18.71 8.01
CA ARG A 174 -14.91 19.32 6.86
C ARG A 174 -14.74 18.28 5.77
N VAL A 175 -15.22 18.59 4.57
CA VAL A 175 -15.12 17.71 3.41
C VAL A 175 -14.31 18.41 2.32
N HIS A 176 -13.24 17.76 1.87
CA HIS A 176 -12.40 18.26 0.78
C HIS A 176 -12.41 17.27 -0.39
N ILE A 177 -12.64 17.77 -1.61
CA ILE A 177 -12.49 16.95 -2.82
C ILE A 177 -10.99 16.74 -3.06
N MET A 178 -10.57 15.47 -3.08
CA MET A 178 -9.19 15.07 -3.31
C MET A 178 -8.90 14.88 -4.80
N GLY A 179 -9.89 14.41 -5.56
CA GLY A 179 -9.75 14.20 -7.00
C GLY A 179 -10.96 13.50 -7.60
N THR A 180 -11.13 13.66 -8.91
CA THR A 180 -12.17 13.00 -9.71
C THR A 180 -11.54 11.97 -10.63
N ASN A 181 -11.98 10.72 -10.50
CA ASN A 181 -11.49 9.58 -11.27
C ASN A 181 -12.49 9.26 -12.38
N ASN A 182 -12.31 9.90 -13.53
CA ASN A 182 -13.08 9.59 -14.74
C ASN A 182 -12.54 8.32 -15.39
N ASN A 183 -13.43 7.51 -15.98
CA ASN A 183 -13.14 6.33 -16.82
C ASN A 183 -11.67 6.23 -17.25
N SER A 184 -10.89 5.42 -16.54
CA SER A 184 -9.54 5.11 -16.97
C SER A 184 -9.65 4.17 -18.16
N SER A 185 -9.54 4.71 -19.37
CA SER A 185 -9.17 3.89 -20.52
C SER A 185 -7.98 2.97 -20.18
N ILE A 186 -7.83 1.84 -20.88
CA ILE A 186 -6.65 0.96 -20.75
C ILE A 186 -5.34 1.78 -20.86
N ILE A 187 -5.35 2.85 -21.67
CA ILE A 187 -4.22 3.75 -21.85
C ILE A 187 -3.95 4.57 -20.58
N THR A 188 -4.98 5.12 -19.92
CA THR A 188 -4.81 5.82 -18.65
C THR A 188 -4.46 4.87 -17.51
N ALA A 189 -4.94 3.63 -17.50
CA ALA A 189 -4.48 2.61 -16.54
C ALA A 189 -3.00 2.22 -16.75
N LEU A 190 -2.53 2.18 -18.01
CA LEU A 190 -1.13 1.97 -18.37
C LEU A 190 -0.22 3.15 -17.99
N LEU A 191 -0.74 4.39 -18.07
CA LEU A 191 0.03 5.63 -17.85
C LEU A 191 -0.05 6.14 -16.41
N ASN A 192 -1.19 5.98 -15.73
CA ASN A 192 -1.49 6.57 -14.41
C ASN A 192 -1.46 5.52 -13.29
N GLY A 193 -0.96 4.32 -13.55
CA GLY A 193 -0.77 3.31 -12.51
C GLY A 193 -0.05 3.91 -11.29
N SER A 194 -0.52 3.58 -10.09
CA SER A 194 0.14 4.00 -8.85
C SER A 194 1.65 3.70 -8.91
N THR A 195 2.48 4.42 -8.15
CA THR A 195 3.95 4.26 -8.20
C THR A 195 4.44 2.81 -7.98
N TYR A 196 3.63 1.94 -7.36
CA TYR A 196 3.84 0.50 -7.24
C TYR A 196 3.56 -0.27 -8.54
N SER A 197 2.45 0.04 -9.22
CA SER A 197 2.11 -0.47 -10.54
C SER A 197 3.16 -0.05 -11.58
N LEU A 198 3.65 1.19 -11.52
CA LEU A 198 4.69 1.69 -12.41
C LEU A 198 5.99 0.89 -12.29
N ALA A 199 6.47 0.56 -11.08
CA ALA A 199 7.74 -0.16 -10.91
C ALA A 199 7.70 -1.60 -11.50
N ASN A 200 6.63 -2.35 -11.24
CA ASN A 200 6.42 -3.69 -11.83
C ASN A 200 6.19 -3.60 -13.35
N ASN A 201 5.45 -2.59 -13.80
CA ASN A 201 5.23 -2.35 -15.22
C ASN A 201 6.52 -1.98 -15.93
N MET A 202 7.38 -1.15 -15.30
CA MET A 202 8.69 -0.76 -15.84
C MET A 202 9.60 -1.98 -16.01
N MET A 203 9.67 -2.90 -15.04
CA MET A 203 10.52 -4.09 -15.18
C MET A 203 10.09 -4.96 -16.37
N THR A 204 8.79 -5.10 -16.60
CA THR A 204 8.30 -5.85 -17.77
C THR A 204 8.49 -5.08 -19.08
N LEU A 205 8.26 -3.76 -19.08
CA LEU A 205 8.55 -2.85 -20.20
C LEU A 205 10.04 -2.82 -20.57
N ILE A 206 10.93 -3.20 -19.65
CA ILE A 206 12.38 -3.29 -19.82
C ILE A 206 12.80 -4.65 -20.39
N VAL A 207 12.31 -5.75 -19.82
CA VAL A 207 12.71 -7.12 -20.23
C VAL A 207 12.17 -7.46 -21.62
N LEU A 208 10.96 -7.02 -21.94
CA LEU A 208 10.29 -7.40 -23.19
C LEU A 208 11.05 -6.92 -24.46
N PRO A 209 11.49 -5.64 -24.57
CA PRO A 209 12.33 -5.19 -25.67
C PRO A 209 13.64 -5.98 -25.83
N CYS A 210 14.31 -6.35 -24.72
CA CYS A 210 15.52 -7.16 -24.77
C CYS A 210 15.28 -8.54 -25.38
N VAL A 211 14.18 -9.19 -25.00
CA VAL A 211 13.82 -10.50 -25.56
C VAL A 211 13.46 -10.38 -27.04
N ILE A 212 12.69 -9.35 -27.42
CA ILE A 212 12.37 -9.07 -28.84
C ILE A 212 13.64 -8.87 -29.66
N LEU A 213 14.54 -7.99 -29.22
CA LEU A 213 15.82 -7.74 -29.91
C LEU A 213 16.68 -9.00 -29.99
N SER A 214 16.68 -9.84 -28.96
CA SER A 214 17.37 -11.14 -28.96
C SER A 214 16.81 -12.10 -30.01
N ILE A 215 15.48 -12.16 -30.16
CA ILE A 215 14.82 -12.95 -31.19
C ILE A 215 15.19 -12.43 -32.58
N LEU A 216 15.16 -11.11 -32.79
CA LEU A 216 15.56 -10.48 -34.06
C LEU A 216 17.04 -10.77 -34.41
N LEU A 217 17.93 -10.72 -33.42
CA LEU A 217 19.35 -11.07 -33.59
C LEU A 217 19.55 -12.53 -34.00
N VAL A 218 18.93 -13.46 -33.27
CA VAL A 218 19.09 -14.90 -33.53
C VAL A 218 18.43 -15.30 -34.85
N THR A 219 17.31 -14.68 -35.22
CA THR A 219 16.66 -14.91 -36.52
C THR A 219 17.54 -14.43 -37.68
N ALA A 220 18.14 -13.23 -37.59
CA ALA A 220 19.11 -12.75 -38.59
C ALA A 220 20.32 -13.70 -38.73
N PHE A 221 20.85 -14.20 -37.60
CA PHE A 221 21.93 -15.20 -37.63
C PHE A 221 21.49 -16.54 -38.22
N TYR A 222 20.26 -16.96 -37.94
CA TYR A 222 19.70 -18.21 -38.46
C TYR A 222 19.50 -18.17 -39.98
N VAL A 223 19.07 -17.02 -40.53
CA VAL A 223 19.02 -16.79 -41.98
C VAL A 223 20.40 -17.04 -42.62
N ASN A 224 21.46 -16.47 -42.04
CA ASN A 224 22.84 -16.68 -42.52
C ASN A 224 23.25 -18.16 -42.54
N LYS A 225 22.73 -18.99 -41.62
CA LYS A 225 23.03 -20.43 -41.60
C LYS A 225 22.21 -21.21 -42.65
N ILE A 226 20.93 -20.89 -42.80
CA ILE A 226 20.00 -21.64 -43.67
C ILE A 226 20.09 -21.25 -45.14
N ILE A 227 20.69 -20.11 -45.45
CA ILE A 227 20.81 -19.64 -46.82
C ILE A 227 21.52 -20.67 -47.72
N LYS A 228 22.47 -21.47 -47.20
CA LYS A 228 23.11 -22.59 -47.93
C LYS A 228 22.08 -23.58 -48.50
N THR A 229 21.07 -23.93 -47.72
CA THR A 229 19.95 -24.78 -48.15
C THR A 229 19.07 -24.12 -49.21
N SER A 230 18.96 -22.79 -49.22
CA SER A 230 18.22 -22.07 -50.27
C SER A 230 18.86 -22.24 -51.66
N TYR A 231 20.20 -22.40 -51.72
CA TYR A 231 20.90 -22.64 -52.98
C TYR A 231 20.61 -24.03 -53.55
N ILE A 232 20.54 -25.06 -52.70
CA ILE A 232 20.18 -26.41 -53.13
C ILE A 232 18.81 -26.39 -53.82
N TYR A 233 17.82 -25.72 -53.22
CA TYR A 233 16.51 -25.57 -53.86
C TYR A 233 16.56 -24.77 -55.16
N LYS A 234 17.42 -23.73 -55.24
CA LYS A 234 17.57 -22.94 -56.47
C LYS A 234 18.19 -23.76 -57.62
N ILE A 235 19.15 -24.65 -57.32
CA ILE A 235 19.72 -25.59 -58.28
C ILE A 235 18.67 -26.58 -58.78
N HIS A 236 17.78 -27.05 -57.90
CA HIS A 236 16.64 -27.90 -58.27
C HIS A 236 15.47 -27.15 -58.95
N GLY A 237 15.66 -25.90 -59.40
CA GLY A 237 14.66 -25.17 -60.20
C GLY A 237 13.51 -24.53 -59.42
N TYR A 238 13.59 -24.42 -58.09
CA TYR A 238 12.55 -23.74 -57.32
C TYR A 238 12.60 -22.21 -57.50
N SER A 239 11.42 -21.57 -57.62
CA SER A 239 11.32 -20.10 -57.64
C SER A 239 11.65 -19.50 -56.26
N ASN A 240 12.18 -18.27 -56.24
CA ASN A 240 12.58 -17.58 -55.01
C ASN A 240 11.44 -17.53 -53.96
N GLY A 241 10.21 -17.28 -54.40
CA GLY A 241 9.03 -17.25 -53.52
C GLY A 241 8.72 -18.62 -52.89
N LYS A 242 8.78 -19.70 -53.68
CA LYS A 242 8.56 -21.07 -53.17
C LYS A 242 9.63 -21.46 -52.13
N ILE A 243 10.88 -21.03 -52.33
CA ILE A 243 11.98 -21.25 -51.38
C ILE A 243 11.72 -20.49 -50.07
N CYS A 244 11.41 -19.19 -50.15
CA CYS A 244 11.11 -18.38 -48.97
C CYS A 244 9.92 -18.95 -48.18
N PHE A 245 8.83 -19.32 -48.87
CA PHE A 245 7.66 -19.90 -48.23
C PHE A 245 7.97 -21.22 -47.51
N LYS A 246 8.68 -22.15 -48.16
CA LYS A 246 9.03 -23.46 -47.58
C LYS A 246 9.95 -23.33 -46.35
N LEU A 247 10.85 -22.35 -46.34
CA LEU A 247 11.72 -22.10 -45.19
C LEU A 247 10.99 -21.37 -44.06
N THR A 248 10.10 -20.43 -44.40
CA THR A 248 9.28 -19.67 -43.44
C THR A 248 8.24 -20.56 -42.76
N SER A 249 7.59 -21.48 -43.49
CA SER A 249 6.62 -22.43 -42.92
C SER A 249 7.25 -23.34 -41.86
N LYS A 250 8.51 -23.76 -42.06
CA LYS A 250 9.28 -24.49 -41.05
C LYS A 250 9.51 -23.67 -39.78
N MET A 251 9.65 -22.34 -39.89
CA MET A 251 9.80 -21.45 -38.74
C MET A 251 8.47 -21.21 -38.03
N ILE A 252 7.38 -20.97 -38.79
CA ILE A 252 6.01 -20.86 -38.26
C ILE A 252 5.66 -22.07 -37.40
N ARG A 253 5.91 -23.29 -37.90
CA ARG A 253 5.68 -24.52 -37.11
C ARG A 253 6.46 -24.55 -35.79
N SER A 254 7.66 -23.96 -35.75
CA SER A 254 8.47 -23.85 -34.53
C SER A 254 7.85 -22.89 -33.54
N LEU A 255 7.42 -21.72 -34.02
CA LEU A 255 6.83 -20.67 -33.20
C LEU A 255 5.50 -21.16 -32.61
N PHE A 256 4.70 -21.83 -33.42
CA PHE A 256 3.45 -22.46 -33.00
C PHE A 256 3.69 -23.51 -31.90
N LEU A 257 4.66 -24.42 -32.08
CA LEU A 257 4.98 -25.41 -31.03
C LEU A 257 5.41 -24.75 -29.72
N SER A 258 6.24 -23.70 -29.78
CA SER A 258 6.63 -22.95 -28.58
C SER A 258 5.46 -22.19 -27.95
N ALA A 259 4.51 -21.71 -28.75
CA ALA A 259 3.30 -21.09 -28.21
C ALA A 259 2.48 -22.11 -27.43
N VAL A 260 2.19 -23.27 -28.02
CA VAL A 260 1.46 -24.37 -27.35
C VAL A 260 2.15 -24.76 -26.04
N PHE A 261 3.48 -24.92 -26.06
CA PHE A 261 4.24 -25.24 -24.86
C PHE A 261 4.11 -24.15 -23.77
N SER A 262 4.17 -22.88 -24.17
CA SER A 262 4.00 -21.75 -23.24
C SER A 262 2.59 -21.71 -22.65
N PHE A 263 1.56 -21.97 -23.46
CA PHE A 263 0.18 -22.06 -23.00
C PHE A 263 -0.02 -23.17 -21.96
N ILE A 264 0.63 -24.32 -22.13
CA ILE A 264 0.56 -25.41 -21.15
C ILE A 264 1.18 -24.98 -19.82
N ILE A 265 2.39 -24.41 -19.85
CA ILE A 265 3.06 -23.89 -18.64
C ILE A 265 2.17 -22.87 -17.94
N LEU A 266 1.61 -21.94 -18.69
CA LEU A 266 0.76 -20.87 -18.18
C LEU A 266 -0.55 -21.39 -17.59
N ALA A 267 -1.18 -22.39 -18.21
CA ALA A 267 -2.38 -23.03 -17.67
C ALA A 267 -2.10 -23.73 -16.33
N ILE A 268 -0.95 -24.42 -16.23
CA ILE A 268 -0.50 -25.04 -14.97
C ILE A 268 -0.24 -23.97 -13.91
N MET A 269 0.47 -22.89 -14.26
CA MET A 269 0.72 -21.77 -13.34
C MET A 269 -0.58 -21.11 -12.85
N ASN A 270 -1.58 -20.95 -13.72
CA ASN A 270 -2.84 -20.33 -13.33
C ASN A 270 -3.63 -21.22 -12.35
N MET A 271 -3.68 -22.54 -12.60
CA MET A 271 -4.32 -23.50 -11.70
C MET A 271 -3.66 -23.58 -10.32
N LEU A 272 -2.33 -23.41 -10.26
CA LEU A 272 -1.58 -23.57 -9.01
C LEU A 272 -1.49 -22.29 -8.16
N PHE A 273 -1.49 -21.10 -8.78
CA PHE A 273 -1.08 -19.87 -8.07
C PHE A 273 -1.97 -18.64 -8.28
N VAL A 274 -2.63 -18.52 -9.43
CA VAL A 274 -3.20 -17.23 -9.86
C VAL A 274 -4.72 -17.22 -9.74
N HIS A 275 -5.40 -18.35 -9.99
CA HIS A 275 -6.86 -18.51 -9.86
C HIS A 275 -7.68 -17.42 -10.58
N VAL A 276 -7.12 -16.78 -11.61
CA VAL A 276 -7.82 -15.76 -12.39
C VAL A 276 -8.72 -16.45 -13.40
N ASN A 277 -9.88 -15.85 -13.67
CA ASN A 277 -10.84 -16.30 -14.68
C ASN A 277 -10.16 -16.72 -15.99
N MET A 278 -10.24 -18.03 -16.28
CA MET A 278 -9.55 -18.67 -17.40
C MET A 278 -9.92 -18.07 -18.77
N LYS A 279 -11.12 -17.49 -18.92
CA LYS A 279 -11.56 -16.89 -20.20
C LYS A 279 -10.79 -15.61 -20.49
N ILE A 280 -10.73 -14.70 -19.51
CA ILE A 280 -10.00 -13.44 -19.61
C ILE A 280 -8.50 -13.72 -19.82
N PHE A 281 -7.98 -14.69 -19.05
CA PHE A 281 -6.62 -15.18 -19.20
C PHE A 281 -6.33 -15.64 -20.64
N LEU A 282 -7.18 -16.45 -21.26
CA LEU A 282 -6.97 -16.95 -22.63
C LEU A 282 -7.05 -15.84 -23.69
N TYR A 283 -7.97 -14.89 -23.57
CA TYR A 283 -8.11 -13.80 -24.56
C TYR A 283 -6.90 -12.88 -24.61
N VAL A 284 -6.36 -12.52 -23.44
CA VAL A 284 -5.16 -11.67 -23.36
C VAL A 284 -3.91 -12.37 -23.89
N LEU A 285 -3.92 -13.70 -23.96
CA LEU A 285 -2.79 -14.47 -24.49
C LEU A 285 -2.89 -14.74 -26.00
N LEU A 286 -4.08 -15.05 -26.52
CA LEU A 286 -4.24 -15.49 -27.91
C LEU A 286 -3.99 -14.36 -28.92
N ILE A 287 -4.49 -13.15 -28.66
CA ILE A 287 -4.36 -12.05 -29.63
C ILE A 287 -2.89 -11.64 -29.81
N PRO A 288 -2.11 -11.35 -28.75
CA PRO A 288 -0.70 -10.97 -28.90
C PRO A 288 0.14 -12.09 -29.51
N THR A 289 -0.10 -13.35 -29.13
CA THR A 289 0.68 -14.48 -29.67
C THR A 289 0.51 -14.63 -31.17
N ILE A 290 -0.71 -14.51 -31.70
CA ILE A 290 -0.98 -14.54 -33.15
C ILE A 290 -0.26 -13.38 -33.85
N ILE A 291 -0.32 -12.17 -33.29
CA ILE A 291 0.37 -10.99 -33.82
C ILE A 291 1.89 -11.24 -33.87
N PHE A 292 2.50 -11.74 -32.80
CA PHE A 292 3.95 -12.00 -32.79
C PHE A 292 4.36 -13.11 -33.74
N ILE A 293 3.57 -14.19 -33.88
CA ILE A 293 3.84 -15.23 -34.89
C ILE A 293 3.86 -14.60 -36.27
N PHE A 294 2.88 -13.75 -36.59
CA PHE A 294 2.81 -13.06 -37.87
C PHE A 294 4.02 -12.12 -38.09
N VAL A 295 4.31 -11.25 -37.13
CA VAL A 295 5.42 -10.27 -37.20
C VAL A 295 6.77 -10.95 -37.37
N TYR A 296 7.09 -11.98 -36.56
CA TYR A 296 8.38 -12.67 -36.66
C TYR A 296 8.50 -13.51 -37.93
N SER A 297 7.41 -14.10 -38.40
CA SER A 297 7.40 -14.86 -39.64
C SER A 297 7.56 -13.95 -40.85
N PHE A 298 6.93 -12.78 -40.83
CA PHE A 298 7.06 -11.74 -41.85
C PHE A 298 8.48 -11.17 -41.89
N TYR A 299 9.06 -10.84 -40.73
CA TYR A 299 10.45 -10.38 -40.63
C TYR A 299 11.44 -11.40 -41.19
N PHE A 300 11.27 -12.68 -40.84
CA PHE A 300 12.11 -13.76 -41.36
C PHE A 300 11.95 -13.97 -42.87
N TYR A 301 10.72 -13.89 -43.37
CA TYR A 301 10.44 -13.95 -44.80
C TYR A 301 11.15 -12.82 -45.56
N LEU A 302 11.06 -11.58 -45.07
CA LEU A 302 11.74 -10.42 -45.67
C LEU A 302 13.26 -10.60 -45.69
N LEU A 303 13.86 -11.00 -44.56
CA LEU A 303 15.30 -11.25 -44.49
C LEU A 303 15.73 -12.33 -45.49
N LEU A 304 14.99 -13.45 -45.58
CA LEU A 304 15.27 -14.50 -46.55
C LEU A 304 15.16 -13.98 -47.99
N TYR A 305 14.10 -13.24 -48.30
CA TYR A 305 13.87 -12.71 -49.64
C TYR A 305 14.99 -11.76 -50.09
N PHE A 306 15.38 -10.80 -49.25
CA PHE A 306 16.50 -9.90 -49.54
C PHE A 306 17.82 -10.66 -49.66
N ALA A 307 18.04 -11.64 -48.79
CA ALA A 307 19.25 -12.44 -48.80
C ALA A 307 19.34 -13.37 -50.03
N ILE A 308 18.20 -13.77 -50.62
CA ILE A 308 18.12 -14.55 -51.87
C ILE A 308 18.24 -13.67 -53.13
N LYS A 309 17.65 -12.46 -53.11
CA LYS A 309 17.67 -11.55 -54.26
C LYS A 309 19.07 -10.97 -54.55
N LYS A 310 19.85 -10.63 -53.51
CA LYS A 310 21.19 -10.04 -53.65
C LYS A 310 22.34 -11.06 -53.80
N GLN A 311 22.05 -12.31 -54.19
CA GLN A 311 23.04 -13.40 -54.23
C GLN A 311 23.90 -13.38 -55.49
N ASN A 312 25.21 -13.62 -55.33
CA ASN A 312 26.12 -13.94 -56.43
C ASN A 312 26.58 -15.41 -56.34
N PHE A 313 26.00 -16.27 -57.19
CA PHE A 313 26.10 -17.75 -57.15
C PHE A 313 27.53 -18.28 -56.95
N MET A 314 28.51 -17.66 -57.60
CA MET A 314 29.90 -18.13 -57.61
C MET A 314 30.65 -17.94 -56.28
N THR A 315 30.23 -16.96 -55.47
CA THR A 315 30.92 -16.62 -54.21
C THR A 315 30.56 -17.54 -53.05
N ILE A 316 29.38 -18.16 -53.08
CA ILE A 316 28.90 -19.08 -52.03
C ILE A 316 29.46 -20.49 -52.21
N LEU A 317 29.57 -20.98 -53.45
CA LEU A 317 30.22 -22.26 -53.76
C LEU A 317 31.68 -22.31 -53.25
N LYS A 318 32.35 -21.15 -53.25
CA LYS A 318 33.70 -20.96 -52.70
C LYS A 318 33.74 -20.71 -51.18
N GLY A 319 32.61 -20.84 -50.48
CA GLY A 319 32.52 -20.69 -49.02
C GLY A 319 32.65 -19.24 -48.49
N LYS A 320 32.76 -18.22 -49.36
CA LYS A 320 32.86 -16.82 -48.93
C LYS A 320 31.48 -16.30 -48.50
N LYS A 321 31.40 -15.67 -47.32
CA LYS A 321 30.16 -15.05 -46.79
C LYS A 321 29.80 -13.81 -47.64
N SER A 322 29.01 -13.97 -48.70
CA SER A 322 28.66 -12.88 -49.64
C SER A 322 27.48 -11.99 -49.19
N TYR A 323 27.26 -11.80 -47.89
CA TYR A 323 26.01 -11.20 -47.39
C TYR A 323 26.22 -9.87 -46.66
N LYS A 324 26.82 -8.88 -47.33
CA LYS A 324 27.10 -7.55 -46.73
C LYS A 324 25.85 -6.94 -46.05
N ALA A 325 24.68 -7.04 -46.68
CA ALA A 325 23.43 -6.49 -46.14
C ALA A 325 22.92 -7.20 -44.87
N VAL A 326 22.87 -8.55 -44.86
CA VAL A 326 22.40 -9.31 -43.68
C VAL A 326 23.42 -9.19 -42.53
N THR A 327 24.71 -9.13 -42.87
CA THR A 327 25.78 -8.92 -41.89
C THR A 327 25.71 -7.51 -41.30
N PHE A 328 25.40 -6.48 -42.10
CA PHE A 328 25.15 -5.13 -41.63
C PHE A 328 23.94 -5.07 -40.69
N ILE A 329 22.81 -5.66 -41.07
CA ILE A 329 21.62 -5.75 -40.20
C ILE A 329 21.98 -6.41 -38.87
N GLN A 330 22.77 -7.50 -38.89
CA GLN A 330 23.20 -8.18 -37.67
C GLN A 330 24.05 -7.26 -36.77
N TYR A 331 25.02 -6.54 -37.31
CA TYR A 331 25.83 -5.60 -36.52
C TYR A 331 25.01 -4.43 -36.01
N PHE A 332 24.10 -3.90 -36.83
CA PHE A 332 23.19 -2.83 -36.43
C PHE A 332 22.28 -3.27 -35.27
N THR A 333 21.65 -4.44 -35.36
CA THR A 333 20.83 -4.97 -34.26
C THR A 333 21.66 -5.23 -33.00
N LYS A 334 22.94 -5.64 -33.12
CA LYS A 334 23.83 -5.79 -31.96
C LYS A 334 24.13 -4.45 -31.28
N PHE A 335 24.37 -3.42 -32.09
CA PHE A 335 24.60 -2.06 -31.60
C PHE A 335 23.37 -1.52 -30.88
N VAL A 336 22.18 -1.62 -31.50
CA VAL A 336 20.91 -1.24 -30.88
C VAL A 336 20.66 -2.02 -29.59
N PHE A 337 20.88 -3.34 -29.59
CA PHE A 337 20.76 -4.17 -28.39
C PHE A 337 21.68 -3.68 -27.26
N THR A 338 22.93 -3.31 -27.59
CA THR A 338 23.90 -2.84 -26.60
C THR A 338 23.48 -1.50 -26.00
N ILE A 339 23.04 -0.54 -26.82
CA ILE A 339 22.52 0.76 -26.32
C ILE A 339 21.33 0.53 -25.40
N VAL A 340 20.33 -0.23 -25.88
CA VAL A 340 19.12 -0.52 -25.11
C VAL A 340 19.52 -1.19 -23.79
N PHE A 341 20.37 -2.22 -23.83
CA PHE A 341 20.84 -2.91 -22.63
C PHE A 341 21.49 -1.96 -21.60
N PHE A 342 22.34 -1.01 -22.02
CA PHE A 342 22.93 -0.04 -21.10
C PHE A 342 21.92 0.93 -20.50
N VAL A 343 20.99 1.47 -21.31
CA VAL A 343 19.90 2.34 -20.83
C VAL A 343 19.08 1.61 -19.76
N LEU A 344 18.78 0.33 -20.00
CA LEU A 344 18.02 -0.50 -19.08
C LEU A 344 18.79 -0.75 -17.78
N LEU A 345 20.10 -1.03 -17.85
CA LEU A 345 20.96 -1.21 -16.69
C LEU A 345 20.96 0.03 -15.77
N VAL A 346 21.10 1.22 -16.36
CA VAL A 346 21.03 2.49 -15.62
C VAL A 346 19.67 2.66 -14.95
N ASN A 347 18.58 2.35 -15.65
CA ASN A 347 17.24 2.47 -15.09
C ASN A 347 17.00 1.49 -13.93
N THR A 348 17.48 0.25 -14.04
CA THR A 348 17.40 -0.74 -12.94
C THR A 348 18.14 -0.25 -11.70
N VAL A 349 19.32 0.36 -11.86
CA VAL A 349 20.06 0.96 -10.72
C VAL A 349 19.27 2.08 -10.07
N ASN A 350 18.59 2.93 -10.85
CA ASN A 350 17.77 4.02 -10.31
C ASN A 350 16.54 3.51 -9.55
N ILE A 351 15.85 2.51 -10.09
CA ILE A 351 14.70 1.87 -9.43
C ILE A 351 15.16 1.20 -8.13
N TYR A 352 16.29 0.48 -8.15
CA TYR A 352 16.85 -0.15 -6.95
C TYR A 352 17.12 0.87 -5.84
N LYS A 353 17.72 2.02 -6.17
CA LYS A 353 17.92 3.11 -5.20
C LYS A 353 16.60 3.64 -4.63
N LEU A 354 15.60 3.85 -5.48
CA LEU A 354 14.29 4.34 -5.06
C LEU A 354 13.56 3.33 -4.15
N VAL A 355 13.63 2.04 -4.46
CA VAL A 355 13.06 0.97 -3.62
C VAL A 355 13.78 0.91 -2.28
N ASN A 356 15.10 0.97 -2.25
CA ASN A 356 15.86 1.01 -0.99
C ASN A 356 15.52 2.23 -0.13
N LEU A 357 15.34 3.41 -0.73
CA LEU A 357 14.90 4.59 0.01
C LEU A 357 13.50 4.39 0.63
N LYS A 358 12.56 3.82 -0.13
CA LYS A 358 11.22 3.50 0.37
C LYS A 358 11.26 2.44 1.48
N LEU A 359 12.08 1.40 1.34
CA LEU A 359 12.29 0.36 2.37
C LEU A 359 12.87 0.95 3.65
N ASN A 360 13.84 1.86 3.54
CA ASN A 360 14.39 2.54 4.71
C ASN A 360 13.31 3.38 5.42
N ASN A 361 12.45 4.08 4.66
CA ASN A 361 11.32 4.82 5.26
C ASN A 361 10.29 3.88 5.91
N LEU A 362 10.04 2.70 5.34
CA LEU A 362 9.18 1.65 5.91
C LEU A 362 9.73 1.10 7.22
N SER A 363 11.05 1.04 7.41
CA SER A 363 11.65 0.57 8.66
C SER A 363 11.22 1.41 9.88
N THR A 364 10.92 2.70 9.67
CA THR A 364 10.34 3.56 10.71
C THR A 364 8.91 3.13 11.05
N TRP A 365 8.09 2.82 10.04
CA TRP A 365 6.72 2.34 10.23
C TRP A 365 6.64 1.04 11.03
N THR A 366 7.54 0.09 10.76
CA THR A 366 7.63 -1.16 11.54
C THR A 366 7.98 -0.89 13.00
N LYS A 367 8.87 0.07 13.27
CA LYS A 367 9.23 0.46 14.64
C LYS A 367 8.07 1.16 15.37
N THR A 368 7.16 1.80 14.64
CA THR A 368 6.03 2.57 15.20
C THR A 368 4.69 1.85 15.08
N GLU A 369 4.64 0.61 14.59
CA GLU A 369 3.38 -0.12 14.31
C GLU A 369 2.44 -0.19 15.53
N ASN A 370 3.04 -0.32 16.72
CA ASN A 370 2.32 -0.43 18.01
C ASN A 370 2.44 0.84 18.86
N ILE A 371 2.86 1.96 18.26
CA ILE A 371 2.97 3.26 18.95
C ILE A 371 1.83 4.14 18.47
N TYR A 372 0.99 4.55 19.42
CA TYR A 372 -0.16 5.41 19.14
C TYR A 372 -0.03 6.73 19.90
N GLN A 373 -0.40 7.82 19.24
CA GLN A 373 -0.50 9.14 19.87
C GLN A 373 -1.97 9.44 20.12
N THR A 374 -2.29 9.87 21.35
CA THR A 374 -3.60 10.43 21.66
C THR A 374 -3.62 11.90 21.23
N THR A 375 -4.63 12.29 20.45
CA THR A 375 -4.89 13.69 20.11
C THR A 375 -6.08 14.18 20.92
N LEU A 376 -5.90 15.24 21.70
CA LEU A 376 -6.99 15.93 22.36
C LEU A 376 -7.50 17.06 21.47
N ASN A 377 -8.74 16.97 21.02
CA ASN A 377 -9.39 18.09 20.34
C ASN A 377 -10.07 18.97 21.38
N ALA A 378 -9.85 20.28 21.31
CA ALA A 378 -10.43 21.24 22.26
C ALA A 378 -11.96 21.14 22.26
N SER A 379 -12.57 20.87 23.42
CA SER A 379 -14.03 20.72 23.58
C SER A 379 -14.77 22.05 23.82
N GLY A 380 -14.12 23.19 23.59
CA GLY A 380 -14.64 24.51 23.97
C GLY A 380 -14.55 24.76 25.48
N SER A 381 -15.16 25.86 25.94
CA SER A 381 -14.95 26.44 27.27
C SER A 381 -15.91 25.96 28.38
N ASP A 382 -16.60 24.84 28.21
CA ASP A 382 -17.48 24.28 29.26
C ASP A 382 -16.72 23.31 30.16
N TYR A 383 -16.42 23.77 31.38
CA TYR A 383 -15.68 23.02 32.40
C TYR A 383 -16.36 21.71 32.83
N ASN A 384 -17.70 21.60 32.78
CA ASN A 384 -18.40 20.35 33.09
C ASN A 384 -18.13 19.28 32.03
N ILE A 385 -18.18 19.70 30.76
CA ILE A 385 -17.92 18.83 29.61
C ILE A 385 -16.45 18.40 29.60
N GLU A 386 -15.54 19.34 29.86
CA GLU A 386 -14.11 19.07 29.95
C GLU A 386 -13.79 18.04 31.05
N LEU A 387 -14.30 18.24 32.28
CA LEU A 387 -14.10 17.31 33.38
C LEU A 387 -14.69 15.92 33.08
N GLN A 388 -15.87 15.87 32.45
CA GLN A 388 -16.48 14.60 32.05
C GLN A 388 -15.64 13.88 30.98
N ASN A 389 -15.11 14.62 30.01
CA ASN A 389 -14.24 14.07 28.97
C ASN A 389 -12.90 13.59 29.55
N ALA A 390 -12.27 14.36 30.44
CA ALA A 390 -11.05 13.95 31.13
C ALA A 390 -11.25 12.63 31.90
N LYS A 391 -12.36 12.47 32.64
CA LYS A 391 -12.70 11.22 33.33
C LYS A 391 -12.89 10.05 32.36
N LYS A 392 -13.57 10.27 31.23
CA LYS A 392 -13.73 9.23 30.19
C LYS A 392 -12.38 8.82 29.62
N ILE A 393 -11.52 9.78 29.28
CA ILE A 393 -10.18 9.53 28.75
C ILE A 393 -9.35 8.73 29.76
N ALA A 394 -9.35 9.14 31.04
CA ALA A 394 -8.65 8.43 32.10
C ALA A 394 -9.15 6.98 32.25
N ASN A 395 -10.47 6.75 32.19
CA ASN A 395 -11.05 5.41 32.23
C ASN A 395 -10.60 4.55 31.03
N VAL A 396 -10.67 5.09 29.81
CA VAL A 396 -10.21 4.40 28.58
C VAL A 396 -8.72 4.07 28.69
N MET A 397 -7.91 5.02 29.12
CA MET A 397 -6.47 4.83 29.33
C MET A 397 -6.19 3.70 30.33
N ASN A 398 -6.92 3.67 31.45
CA ASN A 398 -6.80 2.61 32.45
C ASN A 398 -7.26 1.24 31.92
N GLU A 399 -8.35 1.18 31.16
CA GLU A 399 -8.82 -0.05 30.53
C GLU A 399 -7.81 -0.59 29.50
N LEU A 400 -7.17 0.27 28.71
CA LEU A 400 -6.14 -0.10 27.76
C LEU A 400 -4.91 -0.71 28.45
N ILE A 401 -4.47 -0.11 29.57
CA ILE A 401 -3.37 -0.64 30.40
C ILE A 401 -3.74 -2.04 30.93
N LYS A 402 -4.95 -2.21 31.49
CA LYS A 402 -5.39 -3.47 32.11
C LYS A 402 -5.67 -4.59 31.10
N SER A 403 -6.31 -4.27 29.97
CA SER A 403 -6.86 -5.28 29.06
C SER A 403 -5.88 -5.70 27.96
N ASN A 404 -5.03 -4.77 27.49
CA ASN A 404 -4.18 -4.99 26.32
C ASN A 404 -2.69 -5.10 26.66
N ASN A 405 -2.35 -5.13 27.96
CA ASN A 405 -0.96 -5.16 28.44
C ASN A 405 -0.08 -4.01 27.87
N GLY A 406 -0.71 -2.93 27.40
CA GLY A 406 -0.05 -1.76 26.85
C GLY A 406 0.39 -0.80 27.95
N PHE A 407 1.20 0.19 27.60
CA PHE A 407 1.62 1.25 28.50
C PHE A 407 1.31 2.64 27.93
N ILE A 408 1.23 3.62 28.81
CA ILE A 408 1.06 5.03 28.47
C ILE A 408 2.34 5.74 28.84
N CYS A 409 2.79 6.65 27.98
CA CYS A 409 3.98 7.45 28.20
C CYS A 409 3.70 8.89 27.78
N ASN A 410 3.86 9.83 28.72
CA ASN A 410 3.90 11.25 28.43
C ASN A 410 5.36 11.67 28.23
N VAL A 411 5.66 12.15 27.01
CA VAL A 411 6.98 12.61 26.58
C VAL A 411 6.99 14.08 26.14
N GLU A 412 5.97 14.85 26.51
CA GLU A 412 5.74 16.22 26.03
C GLU A 412 6.98 17.13 26.20
N ASN A 413 7.72 16.97 27.30
CA ASN A 413 8.94 17.73 27.57
C ASN A 413 10.06 17.51 26.53
N TYR A 414 10.01 16.41 25.78
CA TYR A 414 10.95 16.08 24.69
C TYR A 414 10.43 16.51 23.30
N ASN A 415 9.29 17.20 23.22
CA ASN A 415 8.88 17.86 21.99
C ASN A 415 9.88 18.97 21.62
N LYS A 416 9.99 19.26 20.33
CA LYS A 416 10.84 20.35 19.82
C LYS A 416 10.01 21.58 19.48
N VAL A 417 10.46 22.74 19.96
CA VAL A 417 9.94 24.07 19.60
C VAL A 417 11.15 24.90 19.16
N ASP A 418 11.16 25.35 17.91
CA ASP A 418 12.28 26.11 17.30
C ASP A 418 13.66 25.45 17.54
N ASP A 419 13.77 24.16 17.22
CA ASP A 419 14.95 23.30 17.38
C ASP A 419 15.46 23.07 18.81
N LYS A 420 14.78 23.62 19.83
CA LYS A 420 15.05 23.36 21.26
C LYS A 420 14.03 22.40 21.86
N TYR A 421 14.43 21.65 22.87
CA TYR A 421 13.48 20.80 23.60
C TYR A 421 12.64 21.62 24.58
N VAL A 422 11.37 21.25 24.77
CA VAL A 422 10.47 21.94 25.73
C VAL A 422 11.09 22.00 27.13
N TYR A 423 11.77 20.94 27.59
CA TYR A 423 12.44 20.96 28.89
C TYR A 423 13.56 22.00 29.01
N GLU A 424 14.17 22.42 27.90
CA GLU A 424 15.22 23.47 27.89
C GLU A 424 14.58 24.87 27.99
N LEU A 425 13.31 24.99 27.61
CA LEU A 425 12.54 26.24 27.68
C LEU A 425 11.82 26.38 29.04
N ASN A 426 11.49 25.26 29.68
CA ASN A 426 10.82 25.19 30.98
C ASN A 426 11.77 25.41 32.16
N GLU A 427 12.60 26.46 32.12
CA GLU A 427 13.45 26.83 33.25
C GLU A 427 12.57 27.14 34.48
N THR A 428 12.63 26.26 35.47
CA THR A 428 11.97 26.48 36.75
C THR A 428 12.91 27.27 37.63
N LYS A 429 12.53 28.51 37.97
CA LYS A 429 13.35 29.37 38.84
C LYS A 429 13.76 28.62 40.11
N GLY A 430 15.06 28.41 40.29
CA GLY A 430 15.64 27.78 41.49
C GLY A 430 16.03 26.31 41.36
N TYR A 431 15.72 25.63 40.24
CA TYR A 431 16.04 24.21 40.04
C TYR A 431 16.78 23.95 38.73
N PRO A 432 17.80 23.07 38.70
CA PRO A 432 18.37 22.60 37.44
C PRO A 432 17.32 21.80 36.66
N VAL A 433 17.47 21.75 35.33
CA VAL A 433 16.58 21.02 34.41
C VAL A 433 16.40 19.57 34.85
N GLU A 434 17.41 18.94 35.45
CA GLU A 434 17.35 17.54 35.86
C GLU A 434 16.65 17.31 37.21
N ALA A 435 16.35 18.38 37.95
CA ALA A 435 15.61 18.32 39.21
C ALA A 435 14.21 18.96 39.12
N SER A 436 13.85 19.51 37.96
CA SER A 436 12.58 20.21 37.76
C SER A 436 11.46 19.28 37.26
N PRO A 437 10.22 19.42 37.78
CA PRO A 437 9.03 18.80 37.22
C PRO A 437 8.74 19.17 35.76
N GLY A 438 9.15 20.36 35.30
CA GLY A 438 9.05 20.80 33.90
C GLY A 438 10.27 20.44 33.05
N GLY A 439 11.29 19.85 33.66
CA GLY A 439 12.57 19.54 33.05
C GLY A 439 12.60 18.19 32.32
N SER A 440 13.74 17.51 32.34
CA SER A 440 13.99 16.29 31.55
C SER A 440 13.29 15.04 32.13
N LYS A 441 11.96 15.06 32.25
CA LYS A 441 11.13 13.96 32.77
C LYS A 441 10.26 13.32 31.68
N ILE A 442 9.89 12.07 31.92
CA ILE A 442 8.77 11.41 31.27
C ILE A 442 7.85 10.85 32.36
N THR A 443 6.56 10.72 32.07
CA THR A 443 5.61 10.04 32.95
C THR A 443 5.19 8.75 32.28
N VAL A 444 5.23 7.62 32.99
CA VAL A 444 4.93 6.30 32.43
C VAL A 444 3.97 5.52 33.32
N SER A 445 3.15 4.66 32.72
CA SER A 445 2.41 3.65 33.47
C SER A 445 3.28 2.43 33.79
N GLU A 446 2.89 1.64 34.80
CA GLU A 446 3.67 0.49 35.30
C GLU A 446 4.06 -0.53 34.21
N ASN A 447 3.17 -0.75 33.23
CA ASN A 447 3.43 -1.68 32.13
C ASN A 447 4.63 -1.27 31.25
N TYR A 448 5.08 -0.01 31.31
CA TYR A 448 6.27 0.46 30.60
C TYR A 448 7.49 -0.41 30.91
N PHE A 449 7.63 -0.81 32.18
CA PHE A 449 8.77 -1.60 32.65
C PHE A 449 8.77 -3.05 32.13
N ASN A 450 7.66 -3.55 31.58
CA ASN A 450 7.61 -4.85 30.91
C ASN A 450 8.35 -4.82 29.56
N PHE A 451 8.38 -3.65 28.90
CA PHE A 451 9.00 -3.46 27.59
C PHE A 451 10.35 -2.77 27.67
N ASN A 452 10.53 -1.92 28.68
CA ASN A 452 11.75 -1.16 28.95
C ASN A 452 12.23 -1.47 30.38
N PRO A 453 12.88 -2.62 30.60
CA PRO A 453 13.24 -3.06 31.95
C PRO A 453 14.31 -2.14 32.55
N ILE A 454 13.98 -1.53 33.68
CA ILE A 454 14.88 -0.73 34.50
C ILE A 454 15.18 -1.52 35.77
N LYS A 455 16.46 -1.54 36.17
CA LYS A 455 16.92 -2.22 37.39
C LYS A 455 17.16 -1.17 38.45
N GLY A 456 16.51 -1.33 39.60
CA GLY A 456 16.81 -0.52 40.77
C GLY A 456 18.14 -0.92 41.42
N ILE A 457 18.51 -0.20 42.47
CA ILE A 457 19.65 -0.56 43.32
C ILE A 457 19.56 -2.03 43.75
N ASP A 458 20.69 -2.74 43.71
CA ASP A 458 20.82 -4.16 44.05
C ASP A 458 19.95 -5.11 43.19
N ASN A 459 19.70 -4.77 41.92
CA ASN A 459 18.83 -5.52 41.01
C ASN A 459 17.38 -5.68 41.50
N LYS A 460 16.92 -4.83 42.43
CA LYS A 460 15.52 -4.85 42.86
C LYS A 460 14.60 -4.46 41.71
N SER A 461 13.46 -5.14 41.64
CA SER A 461 12.37 -4.80 40.73
C SER A 461 11.86 -3.40 41.07
N ILE A 462 11.68 -2.55 40.05
CA ILE A 462 11.07 -1.23 40.23
C ILE A 462 9.61 -1.38 40.66
N LYS A 463 8.90 -2.36 40.12
CA LYS A 463 7.48 -2.60 40.42
C LYS A 463 7.23 -2.84 41.90
N ASP A 464 8.13 -3.57 42.56
CA ASP A 464 8.00 -3.95 43.96
C ASP A 464 8.27 -2.75 44.91
N GLN A 465 8.79 -1.65 44.38
CA GLN A 465 9.12 -0.43 45.13
C GLN A 465 8.09 0.69 44.94
N ILE A 466 7.09 0.49 44.06
CA ILE A 466 6.00 1.45 43.83
C ILE A 466 5.03 1.38 45.00
N ILE A 467 4.71 2.55 45.56
CA ILE A 467 3.68 2.72 46.59
C ILE A 467 2.38 3.14 45.91
N TYR A 468 1.34 2.30 46.00
CA TYR A 468 0.02 2.56 45.43
C TYR A 468 -0.86 3.27 46.47
N ASP A 469 -0.61 4.57 46.66
CA ASP A 469 -1.39 5.45 47.53
C ASP A 469 -1.69 6.76 46.79
N ASP A 470 -2.93 7.25 46.89
CA ASP A 470 -3.36 8.46 46.18
C ASP A 470 -2.55 9.69 46.59
N ASN A 471 -2.00 9.74 47.81
CA ASN A 471 -1.22 10.83 48.37
C ASN A 471 0.30 10.64 48.20
N VAL A 472 0.75 9.62 47.46
CA VAL A 472 2.16 9.34 47.22
C VAL A 472 2.52 9.43 45.74
N LEU A 473 3.44 10.33 45.40
CA LEU A 473 4.02 10.39 44.05
C LEU A 473 5.30 9.56 43.99
N ASN A 474 5.32 8.55 43.10
CA ASN A 474 6.49 7.71 42.86
C ASN A 474 7.38 8.34 41.79
N LEU A 475 8.66 8.55 42.10
CA LEU A 475 9.66 9.13 41.20
C LEU A 475 10.81 8.14 40.99
N LEU A 476 11.05 7.78 39.74
CA LEU A 476 12.26 7.06 39.35
C LEU A 476 13.37 8.06 39.04
N VAL A 477 14.44 8.02 39.82
CA VAL A 477 15.55 8.97 39.72
C VAL A 477 16.85 8.21 39.47
N PRO A 478 17.58 8.51 38.38
CA PRO A 478 18.89 7.93 38.15
C PRO A 478 19.88 8.19 39.31
N ILE A 479 20.74 7.22 39.61
CA ILE A 479 21.68 7.28 40.75
C ILE A 479 22.60 8.52 40.70
N ASP A 480 23.03 8.93 39.50
CA ASP A 480 23.85 10.13 39.29
C ASP A 480 23.15 11.44 39.66
N ARG A 481 21.82 11.43 39.78
CA ARG A 481 20.99 12.57 40.20
C ARG A 481 20.67 12.57 41.69
N LYS A 482 21.13 11.58 42.47
CA LYS A 482 20.96 11.53 43.92
C LYS A 482 21.48 12.77 44.66
N LYS A 483 22.49 13.46 44.10
CA LYS A 483 22.99 14.75 44.63
C LYS A 483 21.92 15.86 44.67
N TYR A 484 20.83 15.74 43.92
CA TYR A 484 19.73 16.70 43.88
C TYR A 484 18.48 16.20 44.63
N GLU A 485 18.57 15.13 45.42
CA GLU A 485 17.42 14.46 46.06
C GLU A 485 16.52 15.43 46.84
N SER A 486 17.10 16.31 47.67
CA SER A 486 16.34 17.31 48.42
C SER A 486 15.59 18.28 47.51
N SER A 487 16.25 18.78 46.47
CA SER A 487 15.67 19.70 45.48
C SER A 487 14.58 19.04 44.65
N ILE A 488 14.78 17.77 44.25
CA ILE A 488 13.77 16.96 43.56
C ILE A 488 12.55 16.78 44.45
N LYS A 489 12.76 16.39 45.71
CA LYS A 489 11.66 16.14 46.66
C LYS A 489 10.82 17.39 46.88
N GLU A 490 11.46 18.54 47.08
CA GLU A 490 10.80 19.83 47.25
C GLU A 490 10.04 20.26 45.97
N ALA A 491 10.70 20.23 44.81
CA ALA A 491 10.09 20.68 43.56
C ALA A 491 8.90 19.81 43.14
N PHE A 492 9.01 18.48 43.28
CA PHE A 492 7.94 17.57 42.93
C PHE A 492 6.81 17.53 43.96
N ARG A 493 7.07 17.76 45.25
CA ARG A 493 6.01 17.91 46.26
C ARG A 493 5.16 19.16 45.99
N ASN A 494 5.81 20.30 45.75
CA ASN A 494 5.14 21.54 45.36
C ASN A 494 4.29 21.34 44.10
N HIS A 495 4.84 20.69 43.06
CA HIS A 495 4.12 20.41 41.83
C HIS A 495 2.95 19.44 42.03
N PHE A 496 3.14 18.39 42.84
CA PHE A 496 2.07 17.43 43.15
C PHE A 496 0.92 18.08 43.92
N TRP A 497 1.23 18.97 44.86
CA TRP A 497 0.23 19.75 45.57
C TRP A 497 -0.53 20.71 44.64
N PHE A 498 0.17 21.42 43.75
CA PHE A 498 -0.45 22.25 42.73
C PHE A 498 -1.42 21.45 41.84
N GLU A 499 -1.00 20.31 41.31
CA GLU A 499 -1.86 19.47 40.45
C GLU A 499 -3.07 18.89 41.20
N LYS A 500 -2.90 18.54 42.48
CA LYS A 500 -3.94 17.84 43.27
C LYS A 500 -4.90 18.78 44.00
N VAL A 501 -4.45 19.97 44.39
CA VAL A 501 -5.21 20.92 45.21
C VAL A 501 -5.57 22.16 44.41
N ASP A 502 -4.59 22.90 43.88
CA ASP A 502 -4.86 24.15 43.18
C ASP A 502 -5.67 23.93 41.91
N VAL A 503 -5.27 22.98 41.07
CA VAL A 503 -6.00 22.65 39.83
C VAL A 503 -7.40 22.12 40.16
N ASP A 504 -7.56 21.22 41.13
CA ASP A 504 -8.86 20.73 41.55
C ASP A 504 -9.76 21.86 42.07
N ASN A 505 -9.20 22.80 42.81
CA ASN A 505 -9.91 23.97 43.32
C ASN A 505 -10.37 24.92 42.21
N ILE A 506 -9.59 25.10 41.14
CA ILE A 506 -10.04 25.85 39.94
C ILE A 506 -11.32 25.22 39.37
N TYR A 507 -11.38 23.89 39.23
CA TYR A 507 -12.60 23.22 38.77
C TYR A 507 -13.71 23.28 39.82
N ASN A 508 -13.42 23.06 41.10
CA ASN A 508 -14.42 23.08 42.17
C ASN A 508 -15.10 24.45 42.29
N GLU A 509 -14.35 25.55 42.20
CA GLU A 509 -14.91 26.91 42.15
C GLU A 509 -15.83 27.11 40.95
N LYS A 510 -15.39 26.73 39.75
CA LYS A 510 -16.21 26.86 38.53
C LYS A 510 -17.47 26.00 38.55
N LEU A 511 -17.43 24.87 39.28
CA LEU A 511 -18.52 23.91 39.38
C LEU A 511 -19.35 24.06 40.67
N ASN A 512 -19.11 25.09 41.48
CA ASN A 512 -19.75 25.31 42.79
C ASN A 512 -19.69 24.09 43.73
N LYS A 513 -18.51 23.45 43.80
CA LYS A 513 -18.21 22.32 44.68
C LYS A 513 -17.37 22.77 45.89
N PRO A 514 -17.35 21.98 46.99
CA PRO A 514 -16.48 22.28 48.12
C PRO A 514 -15.00 22.27 47.69
N ILE A 515 -14.25 23.21 48.26
CA ILE A 515 -12.81 23.38 48.05
C ILE A 515 -12.06 22.22 48.72
N ASN A 516 -11.05 21.70 48.05
CA ASN A 516 -10.07 20.77 48.60
C ASN A 516 -9.12 21.52 49.56
N ASN A 517 -9.14 21.12 50.84
CA ASN A 517 -8.36 21.74 51.91
C ASN A 517 -7.11 20.94 52.31
N MET A 518 -6.70 19.97 51.49
CA MET A 518 -5.51 19.15 51.72
C MET A 518 -4.24 20.02 51.77
N LYS A 519 -3.43 19.82 52.81
CA LYS A 519 -2.16 20.54 52.95
C LYS A 519 -1.03 19.86 52.20
N GLU A 520 0.00 20.64 51.84
CA GLU A 520 1.18 20.12 51.15
C GLU A 520 1.90 19.03 51.97
N GLU A 521 1.91 19.15 53.30
CA GLU A 521 2.57 18.17 54.17
C GLU A 521 1.84 16.81 54.23
N GLU A 522 0.61 16.73 53.74
CA GLU A 522 -0.16 15.49 53.61
C GLU A 522 0.24 14.69 52.35
N LEU A 523 1.11 15.23 51.50
CA LEU A 523 1.60 14.61 50.28
C LEU A 523 3.05 14.13 50.41
N ASP A 524 3.28 12.89 50.01
CA ASP A 524 4.56 12.23 50.09
C ASP A 524 5.17 11.94 48.70
N ILE A 525 6.50 11.96 48.66
CA ILE A 525 7.28 11.65 47.47
C ILE A 525 8.11 10.41 47.77
N ASN A 526 7.84 9.32 47.05
CA ASN A 526 8.61 8.08 47.08
C ASN A 526 9.66 8.11 45.97
N ILE A 527 10.93 8.25 46.33
CA ILE A 527 12.05 8.26 45.37
C ILE A 527 12.64 6.85 45.27
N ILE A 528 12.65 6.32 44.06
CA ILE A 528 13.19 5.00 43.72
C ILE A 528 14.42 5.21 42.83
N TYR A 529 15.53 4.54 43.16
CA TYR A 529 16.82 4.64 42.47
C TYR A 529 17.15 3.39 41.66
#